data_AF-A0A3M1GJ63-F1
#
_entry.id   AF-A0A3M1GJ63-F1
#
_cell.length_a   1.000
_cell.length_b   1.000
_cell.length_c   1.000
_cell.angle_alpha   90.00
_cell.angle_beta   90.00
_cell.angle_gamma   90.00
#
_symmetry.space_group_name_H-M   'P 1'
#
loop_
_entity.id
_entity.type
_entity.pdbx_description
1 polymer ?
#
loop_
_entity_poly.entity_id
_entity_poly.type
_entity_poly.pdbx_seq_one_letter_code
_entity_poly.pdbx_strand_id
1 'polypeptide(L)'
;SFLDNFKRGDHITVKIRAFDGKDYSHEKYLSLEVLNTPPRIIDDGRFTFDGKNFIKVLGAEDPDGDEVRFTLLKGPEGMTLDEETGVIKWTVPEDFQGDVPVEVVVDDGHGGKTKYGFNIKLMIVLEEKKETL
;
A
#
# COMPACT_ATOMS: atom_id res chain seq x y z
N SER A 1 17.04 4.16 -5.97
CA SER A 1 18.13 5.03 -5.48
C SER A 1 19.11 4.19 -4.67
N PHE A 2 20.34 4.63 -4.38
CA PHE A 2 21.30 3.87 -3.56
C PHE A 2 20.79 3.56 -2.14
N LEU A 3 19.77 4.29 -1.68
CA LEU A 3 19.17 4.12 -0.35
C LEU A 3 18.07 3.05 -0.31
N ASP A 4 17.60 2.54 -1.44
CA ASP A 4 16.44 1.63 -1.49
C ASP A 4 16.79 0.17 -1.16
N ASN A 5 18.08 -0.15 -0.97
CA ASN A 5 18.56 -1.51 -0.68
C ASN A 5 18.82 -1.76 0.81
N PHE A 6 18.73 -0.73 1.64
CA PHE A 6 18.94 -0.90 3.07
C PHE A 6 17.68 -1.41 3.73
N LYS A 7 17.85 -2.37 4.63
CA LYS A 7 16.78 -2.98 5.42
C LYS A 7 17.02 -2.76 6.89
N ARG A 8 15.97 -2.92 7.69
CA ARG A 8 16.04 -2.93 9.15
C ARG A 8 17.20 -3.80 9.65
N GLY A 9 18.03 -3.22 10.51
CA GLY A 9 19.24 -3.87 11.06
C GLY A 9 20.52 -3.61 10.26
N ASP A 10 20.44 -3.01 9.07
CA ASP A 10 21.63 -2.55 8.36
C ASP A 10 22.31 -1.40 9.11
N HIS A 11 23.64 -1.36 9.08
CA HIS A 11 24.42 -0.26 9.65
C HIS A 11 25.06 0.59 8.55
N ILE A 12 24.66 1.85 8.47
CA ILE A 12 25.31 2.85 7.63
C ILE A 12 26.48 3.44 8.42
N THR A 13 27.70 3.13 7.97
CA THR A 13 28.92 3.60 8.63
C THR A 13 29.59 4.71 7.83
N VAL A 14 29.79 5.86 8.47
CA VAL A 14 30.59 6.98 7.93
C VAL A 14 31.96 6.99 8.59
N LYS A 15 33.00 7.01 7.75
CA LYS A 15 34.40 7.17 8.17
C LYS A 15 34.83 8.61 8.03
N ILE A 16 35.35 9.18 9.12
CA ILE A 16 35.76 10.58 9.21
C ILE A 16 37.25 10.64 9.59
N ARG A 17 37.98 11.51 8.90
CA ARG A 17 39.35 11.90 9.24
C ARG A 17 39.50 13.42 9.04
N ALA A 18 40.09 14.10 10.01
CA ALA A 18 40.41 15.52 9.88
C ALA A 18 41.72 15.68 9.09
N PHE A 19 41.86 16.75 8.31
CA PHE A 19 43.08 17.09 7.58
C PHE A 19 43.52 18.49 7.97
N ASP A 20 44.78 18.65 8.35
CA ASP A 20 45.33 19.94 8.80
C ASP A 20 46.10 20.69 7.69
N GLY A 21 46.12 20.14 6.47
CA GLY A 21 46.91 20.65 5.35
C GLY A 21 48.18 19.86 5.08
N LYS A 22 48.57 18.92 5.95
CA LYS A 22 49.73 18.05 5.78
C LYS A 22 49.38 16.58 5.98
N ASP A 23 48.72 16.27 7.10
CA ASP A 23 48.43 14.90 7.51
C ASP A 23 46.95 14.72 7.86
N TYR A 24 46.48 13.48 7.79
CA TYR A 24 45.17 13.09 8.26
C TYR A 24 45.22 12.57 9.70
N SER A 25 44.17 12.85 10.48
CA SER A 25 43.98 12.25 11.80
C SER A 25 43.73 10.74 11.73
N HIS A 26 43.76 10.09 12.89
CA HIS A 26 43.16 8.75 13.05
C HIS A 26 41.70 8.77 12.61
N GLU A 27 41.25 7.64 12.07
CA GLU A 27 39.89 7.45 11.61
C GLU A 27 38.92 7.38 12.78
N LYS A 28 37.76 7.97 12.60
CA LYS A 28 36.60 7.81 13.48
C LYS A 28 35.42 7.32 12.64
N TYR A 29 34.59 6.51 13.28
CA TYR A 29 33.43 5.91 12.66
C TYR A 29 32.18 6.42 13.36
N LEU A 30 31.19 6.84 12.58
CA LEU A 30 29.82 7.04 13.02
C LEU A 30 28.99 5.94 12.37
N SER A 31 28.24 5.19 13.18
CA SER A 31 27.34 4.15 12.69
C SER A 31 25.89 4.55 13.01
N LEU A 32 25.02 4.43 12.02
CA LEU A 32 23.57 4.57 12.13
C LEU A 32 22.94 3.23 11.81
N GLU A 33 22.05 2.75 12.67
CA GLU A 33 21.24 1.56 12.40
C GLU A 33 19.96 1.95 11.64
N VAL A 34 19.63 1.17 10.61
CA VAL A 34 18.41 1.31 9.84
C VAL A 34 17.26 0.68 10.62
N LEU A 35 16.21 1.47 10.85
CA LEU A 35 15.02 1.05 11.57
C LEU A 35 13.96 0.48 10.62
N ASN A 36 12.89 -0.07 11.20
CA ASN A 36 11.76 -0.60 10.45
C ASN A 36 11.14 0.44 9.50
N THR A 37 10.78 0.00 8.30
CA THR A 37 10.16 0.79 7.24
C THR A 37 8.74 0.27 6.99
N PRO A 38 7.70 1.13 7.04
CA PRO A 38 6.34 0.69 6.79
C PRO A 38 6.14 0.06 5.40
N PRO A 39 5.17 -0.87 5.26
CA PRO A 39 4.85 -1.50 3.99
C PRO A 39 4.26 -0.49 3.00
N ARG A 40 4.35 -0.77 1.71
CA ARG A 40 3.83 0.07 0.61
C ARG A 40 2.68 -0.63 -0.08
N ILE A 41 1.61 0.11 -0.36
CA ILE A 41 0.47 -0.43 -1.13
C ILE A 41 0.74 -0.28 -2.63
N ILE A 42 0.35 -1.32 -3.37
CA ILE A 42 0.35 -1.37 -4.83
C ILE A 42 -1.11 -1.46 -5.29
N ASP A 43 -1.61 -0.38 -5.88
CA ASP A 43 -2.94 -0.34 -6.51
C ASP A 43 -2.80 0.03 -7.99
N ASP A 44 -3.23 -0.86 -8.89
CA ASP A 44 -3.26 -0.62 -10.34
C ASP A 44 -4.53 0.09 -10.83
N GLY A 45 -5.45 0.41 -9.91
CA GLY A 45 -6.72 1.07 -10.16
C GLY A 45 -7.80 0.17 -10.75
N ARG A 46 -7.49 -1.09 -11.08
CA ARG A 46 -8.45 -1.99 -11.73
C ARG A 46 -9.40 -2.62 -10.73
N PHE A 47 -10.58 -2.96 -11.23
CA PHE A 47 -11.60 -3.74 -10.55
C PHE A 47 -12.48 -4.44 -11.58
N THR A 48 -13.22 -5.46 -11.17
CA THR A 48 -14.32 -6.05 -11.94
C THR A 48 -15.65 -5.72 -11.27
N PHE A 49 -16.66 -5.46 -12.09
CA PHE A 49 -18.03 -5.26 -11.65
C PHE A 49 -18.98 -5.84 -12.70
N ASP A 50 -19.80 -6.81 -12.30
CA ASP A 50 -20.75 -7.51 -13.19
C ASP A 50 -22.20 -7.01 -13.05
N GLY A 51 -22.40 -5.86 -12.38
CA GLY A 51 -23.71 -5.33 -12.01
C GLY A 51 -24.15 -5.72 -10.59
N LYS A 52 -23.51 -6.73 -9.97
CA LYS A 52 -23.84 -7.19 -8.62
C LYS A 52 -22.62 -7.46 -7.75
N ASN A 53 -21.57 -8.04 -8.31
CA ASN A 53 -20.35 -8.40 -7.62
C ASN A 53 -19.24 -7.44 -8.02
N PHE A 54 -18.71 -6.73 -7.05
CA PHE A 54 -17.50 -5.93 -7.17
C PHE A 54 -16.30 -6.72 -6.63
N ILE A 55 -15.20 -6.78 -7.39
CA ILE A 55 -13.94 -7.35 -6.94
C ILE A 55 -12.79 -6.40 -7.27
N LYS A 56 -11.94 -6.14 -6.28
CA LYS A 56 -10.68 -5.40 -6.44
C LYS A 56 -9.56 -6.14 -5.72
N VAL A 57 -8.34 -6.06 -6.21
CA VAL A 57 -7.16 -6.63 -5.55
C VAL A 57 -6.21 -5.50 -5.22
N LEU A 58 -5.77 -5.43 -3.97
CA LEU A 58 -4.66 -4.59 -3.55
C LEU A 58 -3.42 -5.47 -3.35
N GLY A 59 -2.29 -5.04 -3.90
CA GLY A 59 -0.99 -5.61 -3.56
C GLY A 59 -0.34 -4.79 -2.44
N ALA A 60 0.67 -5.39 -1.80
CA ALA A 60 1.56 -4.67 -0.91
C ALA A 60 2.95 -5.30 -0.94
N GLU A 61 3.96 -4.48 -0.71
CA GLU A 61 5.36 -4.89 -0.55
C GLU A 61 5.92 -4.26 0.72
N ASP A 62 6.72 -5.02 1.45
CA ASP A 62 7.47 -4.49 2.57
C ASP A 62 8.95 -4.30 2.19
N PRO A 63 9.53 -3.09 2.35
CA PRO A 63 10.92 -2.85 2.01
C PRO A 63 11.92 -3.69 2.82
N ASP A 64 11.59 -4.01 4.07
CA ASP A 64 12.41 -4.86 4.93
C ASP A 64 12.23 -6.35 4.57
N GLY A 65 11.18 -6.68 3.83
CA GLY A 65 10.86 -8.03 3.36
C GLY A 65 10.00 -8.80 4.35
N ASP A 66 9.32 -8.09 5.25
CA ASP A 66 8.38 -8.69 6.19
C ASP A 66 7.10 -9.14 5.49
N GLU A 67 6.42 -10.13 6.07
CA GLU A 67 5.07 -10.49 5.66
C GLU A 67 4.10 -9.36 6.05
N VAL A 68 3.11 -9.11 5.19
CA VAL A 68 2.15 -8.03 5.37
C VAL A 68 0.74 -8.56 5.50
N ARG A 69 -0.09 -7.87 6.29
CA ARG A 69 -1.50 -8.21 6.49
C ARG A 69 -2.41 -7.04 6.23
N PHE A 70 -3.49 -7.31 5.51
CA PHE A 70 -4.49 -6.31 5.15
C PHE A 70 -5.65 -6.30 6.15
N THR A 71 -6.19 -5.12 6.45
CA THR A 71 -7.42 -4.99 7.24
C THR A 71 -8.33 -3.93 6.64
N LEU A 72 -9.60 -4.28 6.46
CA LEU A 72 -10.64 -3.31 6.08
C LEU A 72 -11.04 -2.47 7.29
N LEU A 73 -10.74 -1.18 7.26
CA LEU A 73 -11.11 -0.24 8.32
C LEU A 73 -12.47 0.41 8.07
N LYS A 74 -12.80 0.64 6.80
CA LYS A 74 -14.05 1.28 6.37
C LYS A 74 -14.50 0.72 5.04
N GLY A 75 -15.79 0.41 4.94
CA GLY A 75 -16.45 -0.02 3.71
C GLY A 75 -17.97 -0.01 3.88
N PRO A 76 -18.73 -0.27 2.81
CA PRO A 76 -20.17 -0.48 2.89
C PRO A 76 -20.47 -1.80 3.61
N GLU A 77 -21.72 -1.94 4.05
CA GLU A 77 -22.18 -3.20 4.65
C GLU A 77 -21.99 -4.37 3.68
N GLY A 78 -21.50 -5.49 4.20
CA GLY A 78 -21.25 -6.71 3.42
C GLY A 78 -19.97 -6.70 2.58
N MET A 79 -19.17 -5.62 2.59
CA MET A 79 -17.84 -5.64 1.99
C MET A 79 -16.89 -6.49 2.84
N THR A 80 -16.10 -7.33 2.18
CA THR A 80 -15.06 -8.14 2.81
C THR A 80 -13.71 -7.87 2.15
N LEU A 81 -12.66 -8.10 2.94
CA LEU A 81 -11.27 -8.05 2.49
C LEU A 81 -10.60 -9.32 3.00
N ASP A 82 -9.87 -9.99 2.12
CA ASP A 82 -9.02 -11.12 2.47
C ASP A 82 -7.66 -10.62 2.99
N GLU A 83 -7.33 -10.98 4.24
CA GLU A 83 -6.19 -10.44 5.00
C GLU A 83 -4.83 -10.79 4.37
N GLU A 84 -4.73 -11.91 3.64
CA GLU A 84 -3.47 -12.40 3.05
C GLU A 84 -3.32 -11.96 1.59
N THR A 85 -4.40 -12.00 0.82
CA THR A 85 -4.35 -11.78 -0.63
C THR A 85 -4.71 -10.35 -1.05
N GLY A 86 -5.23 -9.53 -0.14
CA GLY A 86 -5.69 -8.17 -0.44
C GLY A 86 -6.92 -8.12 -1.37
N VAL A 87 -7.62 -9.25 -1.56
CA VAL A 87 -8.82 -9.33 -2.38
C VAL A 87 -10.00 -8.73 -1.64
N ILE A 88 -10.54 -7.65 -2.18
CA ILE A 88 -11.74 -6.97 -1.72
C ILE A 88 -12.93 -7.47 -2.54
N LYS A 89 -14.00 -7.89 -1.86
CA LYS A 89 -15.25 -8.31 -2.48
C LYS A 89 -16.43 -7.54 -1.89
N TRP A 90 -17.39 -7.19 -2.73
CA TRP A 90 -18.63 -6.57 -2.27
C TRP A 90 -19.80 -6.98 -3.17
N THR A 91 -20.88 -7.45 -2.56
CA THR A 91 -22.17 -7.64 -3.24
C THR A 91 -22.94 -6.33 -3.18
N VAL A 92 -22.96 -5.65 -4.31
CA VAL A 92 -23.59 -4.34 -4.50
C VAL A 92 -25.11 -4.51 -4.52
N PRO A 93 -25.88 -3.73 -3.72
CA PRO A 93 -27.33 -3.69 -3.82
C PRO A 93 -27.79 -3.24 -5.22
N GLU A 94 -28.88 -3.83 -5.74
CA GLU A 94 -29.35 -3.61 -7.13
C GLU A 94 -29.61 -2.13 -7.47
N ASP A 95 -30.02 -1.33 -6.48
CA ASP A 95 -30.32 0.10 -6.65
C ASP A 95 -29.18 1.03 -6.18
N PHE A 96 -27.99 0.49 -5.85
CA PHE A 96 -26.90 1.32 -5.37
C PHE A 96 -26.32 2.19 -6.48
N GLN A 97 -26.27 3.49 -6.23
CA GLN A 97 -25.60 4.47 -7.09
C GLN A 97 -24.87 5.47 -6.22
N GLY A 98 -23.61 5.77 -6.59
CA GLY A 98 -22.83 6.79 -5.92
C GLY A 98 -21.41 6.36 -5.59
N ASP A 99 -20.78 7.18 -4.75
CA ASP A 99 -19.40 7.01 -4.29
C ASP A 99 -19.37 6.27 -2.95
N VAL A 100 -18.52 5.25 -2.85
CA VAL A 100 -18.29 4.47 -1.63
C VAL A 100 -16.86 4.68 -1.16
N PRO A 101 -16.64 5.37 -0.02
CA PRO A 101 -15.31 5.49 0.56
C PRO A 101 -14.90 4.17 1.24
N VAL A 102 -13.74 3.66 0.85
CA VAL A 102 -13.11 2.48 1.43
C VAL A 102 -11.79 2.89 2.06
N GLU A 103 -11.50 2.40 3.27
CA GLU A 103 -10.21 2.58 3.95
C GLU A 103 -9.67 1.20 4.34
N VAL A 104 -8.41 0.94 3.98
CA VAL A 104 -7.67 -0.25 4.37
C VAL A 104 -6.39 0.15 5.10
N VAL A 105 -5.88 -0.75 5.93
CA VAL A 105 -4.53 -0.66 6.48
C VAL A 105 -3.76 -1.92 6.13
N VAL A 106 -2.48 -1.75 5.84
CA VAL A 106 -1.50 -2.83 5.69
C VAL A 106 -0.50 -2.73 6.83
N ASP A 107 -0.27 -3.84 7.53
CA ASP A 107 0.56 -3.95 8.72
C ASP A 107 1.65 -5.00 8.49
N ASP A 108 2.90 -4.67 8.82
CA ASP A 108 4.07 -5.55 8.70
C ASP A 108 4.32 -6.40 9.97
N GLY A 109 3.53 -6.22 11.03
CA GLY A 109 3.71 -6.91 12.32
C GLY A 109 4.91 -6.42 13.16
N HIS A 110 5.69 -5.47 12.64
CA HIS A 110 6.90 -4.90 13.24
C HIS A 110 6.73 -3.40 13.56
N GLY A 111 5.49 -2.92 13.52
CA GLY A 111 5.09 -1.56 13.88
C GLY A 111 4.99 -0.61 12.70
N GLY A 112 5.35 -1.05 11.50
CA GLY A 112 5.12 -0.29 10.28
C GLY A 112 3.72 -0.56 9.75
N LYS A 113 2.98 0.53 9.53
CA LYS A 113 1.62 0.46 8.98
C LYS A 113 1.41 1.51 7.92
N THR A 114 0.69 1.14 6.87
CA THR A 114 0.28 2.06 5.81
C THR A 114 -1.23 2.03 5.64
N LYS A 115 -1.84 3.20 5.79
CA LYS A 115 -3.26 3.40 5.51
C LYS A 115 -3.45 3.82 4.06
N TYR A 116 -4.53 3.33 3.47
CA TYR A 116 -4.89 3.67 2.09
C TYR A 116 -6.40 3.80 1.95
N GLY A 117 -6.82 4.91 1.36
CA GLY A 117 -8.21 5.22 1.10
C GLY A 117 -8.46 5.38 -0.38
N PHE A 118 -9.57 4.83 -0.87
CA PHE A 118 -10.04 5.03 -2.23
C PHE A 118 -11.56 5.11 -2.28
N ASN A 119 -12.10 5.65 -3.37
CA ASN A 119 -13.54 5.72 -3.61
C ASN A 119 -13.91 4.78 -4.74
N ILE A 120 -14.91 3.93 -4.52
CA ILE A 120 -15.55 3.16 -5.58
C ILE A 120 -16.69 4.02 -6.13
N LYS A 121 -16.71 4.26 -7.44
CA LYS A 121 -17.79 4.94 -8.12
C LYS A 121 -18.51 3.97 -9.04
N LEU A 122 -19.75 3.62 -8.69
CA LEU A 122 -20.62 2.78 -9.52
C LEU A 122 -21.74 3.63 -10.11
N MET A 123 -21.92 3.53 -11.42
CA MET A 123 -22.94 4.26 -12.18
C MET A 123 -23.72 3.24 -13.00
N ILE A 124 -25.05 3.30 -12.96
CA ILE A 124 -25.86 2.55 -13.92
C ILE A 124 -25.64 3.20 -15.29
N VAL A 125 -25.10 2.45 -16.25
CA VAL A 125 -25.12 2.83 -17.66
C VAL A 125 -26.42 2.27 -18.23
N LEU A 126 -27.42 3.14 -18.39
CA LEU A 126 -28.59 2.78 -19.19
C LEU A 126 -28.13 2.70 -20.64
N GLU A 127 -28.24 1.52 -21.27
CA GLU A 127 -28.07 1.42 -22.72
C GLU A 127 -29.15 2.27 -23.39
N GLU A 128 -28.75 3.28 -24.17
CA GLU A 128 -29.63 3.88 -25.16
C GLU A 128 -29.93 2.80 -26.20
N LYS A 129 -31.14 2.21 -26.14
CA LYS A 129 -31.65 1.45 -27.27
C LYS A 129 -31.70 2.39 -28.47
N LYS A 130 -30.84 2.16 -29.47
CA LYS A 130 -31.01 2.75 -30.79
C LYS A 130 -32.35 2.28 -31.32
N GLU A 131 -33.35 3.16 -31.30
CA GLU A 131 -34.56 3.01 -32.11
C GLU A 131 -34.14 3.08 -33.58
N THR A 132 -34.08 1.92 -34.22
CA THR A 132 -34.05 1.84 -35.68
C THR A 132 -35.47 2.15 -36.16
N LEU A 133 -35.66 3.36 -36.71
CA LEU A 133 -36.82 3.73 -37.53
C LEU A 133 -36.81 2.99 -38.87
#